data_AF-A0A9W6B4H5-F1
#
_entry.id   AF-A0A9W6B4H5-F1
#
_cell.length_a   1.000
_cell.length_b   1.000
_cell.length_c   1.000
_cell.angle_alpha   90.00
_cell.angle_beta   90.00
_cell.angle_gamma   90.00
#
_symmetry.space_group_name_H-M   'P 1'
#
loop_
_entity.id
_entity.type
_entity.pdbx_description
1 polymer ?
#
loop_
_entity_poly.entity_id
_entity_poly.type
_entity_poly.pdbx_seq_one_letter_code
_entity_poly.pdbx_strand_id
1 'polypeptide(L)'
;MTSFLFTPKELELINELPQSTPLKIWHDYHRYVLDYGSYSIQLSSEVNEAPSQNDFDEAIRTIIIKVNEPFTPTNLSYLISENSTITEVAIMQTKLFFTNAYKYSNAQPEFSGIGKKLTDTLGDHDEIICHPDTVLSDYLKKEHIHLIDAGLLLTINNTYLKTYTQNNAFGYPDYFYRKFFFTKAELTEEFSLYKTIEMG
;
A
#
# COMPACT_ATOMS: atom_id res chain seq x y z
N MET A 1 19.05 1.68 3.57
CA MET A 1 17.66 1.94 3.18
C MET A 1 17.43 1.12 1.94
N THR A 2 16.64 0.06 2.09
CA THR A 2 16.20 -0.76 0.96
C THR A 2 14.92 -0.15 0.40
N SER A 3 14.66 -0.33 -0.87
CA SER A 3 13.47 0.24 -1.50
C SER A 3 12.71 -0.83 -2.26
N PHE A 4 11.41 -0.92 -2.00
CA PHE A 4 10.45 -1.81 -2.63
C PHE A 4 9.53 -0.97 -3.52
N LEU A 5 10.11 -0.47 -4.61
CA LEU A 5 9.44 0.45 -5.54
C LEU A 5 8.88 -0.29 -6.75
N PHE A 6 7.93 0.32 -7.44
CA PHE A 6 7.46 -0.20 -8.72
C PHE A 6 8.59 -0.33 -9.72
N THR A 7 8.65 -1.48 -10.38
CA THR A 7 9.59 -1.74 -11.47
C THR A 7 9.22 -0.92 -12.71
N PRO A 8 10.15 -0.73 -13.67
CA PRO A 8 9.83 -0.04 -14.92
C PRO A 8 8.64 -0.64 -15.66
N LYS A 9 8.48 -1.97 -15.64
CA LYS A 9 7.35 -2.67 -16.25
C LYS A 9 6.03 -2.37 -15.54
N GLU A 10 6.04 -2.29 -14.22
CA GLU A 10 4.85 -1.90 -13.44
C GLU A 10 4.48 -0.45 -13.73
N LEU A 11 5.46 0.46 -13.82
CA LEU A 11 5.25 1.86 -14.19
C LEU A 11 4.64 2.01 -15.60
N GLU A 12 5.04 1.19 -16.57
CA GLU A 12 4.40 1.13 -17.89
C GLU A 12 2.91 0.77 -17.79
N LEU A 13 2.57 -0.22 -16.95
CA LEU A 13 1.17 -0.61 -16.73
C LEU A 13 0.36 0.46 -15.98
N ILE A 14 0.97 1.13 -15.00
CA ILE A 14 0.37 2.26 -14.27
C ILE A 14 -0.03 3.37 -15.26
N ASN A 15 0.86 3.69 -16.19
CA ASN A 15 0.63 4.70 -17.22
C ASN A 15 -0.45 4.29 -18.25
N GLU A 16 -0.75 3.00 -18.39
CA GLU A 16 -1.82 2.49 -19.26
C GLU A 16 -3.22 2.73 -18.65
N LEU A 17 -3.33 2.75 -17.31
CA LEU A 17 -4.62 2.80 -16.59
C LEU A 17 -5.54 3.97 -16.99
N PRO A 18 -5.08 5.24 -17.09
CA PRO A 18 -5.95 6.35 -17.49
C PRO A 18 -6.21 6.41 -19.01
N GLN A 19 -5.51 5.61 -19.83
CA GLN A 19 -5.60 5.66 -21.30
C GLN A 19 -6.79 4.88 -21.86
N SER A 20 -7.41 4.04 -21.03
CA SER A 20 -8.52 3.19 -21.44
C SER A 20 -9.49 2.98 -20.28
N THR A 21 -10.78 2.89 -20.60
CA THR A 21 -11.82 2.65 -19.60
C THR A 21 -11.96 1.14 -19.37
N PRO A 22 -11.73 0.62 -18.15
CA PRO A 22 -12.03 -0.77 -17.85
C PRO A 22 -13.54 -1.00 -17.98
N LEU A 23 -13.92 -2.14 -18.57
CA LEU A 23 -15.31 -2.57 -18.65
C LEU A 23 -15.86 -2.83 -17.26
N LYS A 24 -15.04 -3.46 -16.40
CA LYS A 24 -15.39 -3.82 -15.03
C LYS A 24 -14.19 -3.65 -14.13
N ILE A 25 -14.46 -3.21 -12.90
CA ILE A 25 -13.49 -3.27 -11.82
C ILE A 25 -14.02 -4.27 -10.80
N TRP A 26 -13.19 -5.25 -10.49
CA TRP A 26 -13.47 -6.28 -9.52
C TRP A 26 -12.56 -6.14 -8.31
N HIS A 27 -13.03 -6.67 -7.19
CA HIS A 27 -12.26 -6.74 -5.97
C HIS A 27 -12.46 -8.09 -5.29
N ASP A 28 -11.38 -8.70 -4.84
CA ASP A 28 -11.39 -9.78 -3.86
C ASP A 28 -10.44 -9.42 -2.71
N TYR A 29 -10.33 -10.28 -1.69
CA TYR A 29 -9.56 -9.99 -0.47
C TYR A 29 -8.11 -9.53 -0.72
N HIS A 30 -7.45 -10.02 -1.77
CA HIS A 30 -6.02 -9.82 -1.99
C HIS A 30 -5.68 -9.08 -3.29
N ARG A 31 -6.67 -8.69 -4.09
CA ARG A 31 -6.45 -7.95 -5.35
C ARG A 31 -7.62 -7.10 -5.82
N TYR A 32 -7.26 -6.06 -6.57
CA TYR A 32 -8.15 -5.36 -7.51
C TYR A 32 -7.87 -5.83 -8.93
N VAL A 33 -8.92 -5.97 -9.74
CA VAL A 33 -8.81 -6.36 -11.14
C VAL A 33 -9.54 -5.38 -12.02
N LEU A 34 -8.80 -4.73 -12.92
CA LEU A 34 -9.33 -3.88 -13.98
C LEU A 34 -9.45 -4.71 -15.25
N ASP A 35 -10.68 -5.08 -15.59
CA ASP A 35 -11.00 -5.96 -16.72
C ASP A 35 -11.39 -5.12 -17.95
N TYR A 36 -10.60 -5.26 -19.01
CA TYR A 36 -10.76 -4.58 -20.30
C TYR A 36 -11.42 -5.49 -21.36
N GLY A 37 -11.89 -6.68 -20.97
CA GLY A 37 -12.63 -7.62 -21.81
C GLY A 37 -11.76 -8.53 -22.69
N SER A 38 -10.62 -8.06 -23.19
CA SER A 38 -9.62 -8.91 -23.86
C SER A 38 -8.40 -9.22 -23.00
N TYR A 39 -8.18 -8.42 -21.95
CA TYR A 39 -7.12 -8.59 -20.96
C TYR A 39 -7.56 -7.98 -19.64
N SER A 40 -6.79 -8.23 -18.58
CA SER A 40 -6.96 -7.57 -17.28
C SER A 40 -5.64 -7.05 -16.74
N ILE A 41 -5.70 -5.96 -15.97
CA ILE A 41 -4.60 -5.49 -15.13
C ILE A 41 -4.99 -5.79 -13.68
N GLN A 42 -4.12 -6.48 -12.95
CA GLN A 42 -4.36 -6.90 -11.57
C GLN A 42 -3.36 -6.22 -10.64
N LEU A 43 -3.89 -5.65 -9.56
CA LEU A 43 -3.12 -5.09 -8.45
C LEU A 43 -3.28 -6.04 -7.27
N SER A 44 -2.20 -6.71 -6.87
CA SER A 44 -2.24 -7.75 -5.84
C SER A 44 -1.21 -7.49 -4.75
N SER A 45 -1.50 -7.89 -3.51
CA SER A 45 -0.49 -7.84 -2.45
C SER A 45 0.63 -8.86 -2.67
N GLU A 46 1.87 -8.41 -2.51
CA GLU A 46 3.08 -9.22 -2.55
C GLU A 46 3.85 -9.07 -1.24
N VAL A 47 4.29 -10.19 -0.69
CA VAL A 47 5.15 -10.26 0.48
C VAL A 47 6.61 -10.32 0.02
N ASN A 48 7.42 -9.38 0.51
CA ASN A 48 8.86 -9.37 0.29
C ASN A 48 9.57 -9.52 1.63
N GLU A 49 10.66 -10.27 1.68
CA GLU A 49 11.51 -10.31 2.88
C GLU A 49 12.16 -8.93 3.09
N ALA A 50 11.99 -8.38 4.30
CA ALA A 50 12.48 -7.06 4.64
C ALA A 50 13.68 -7.17 5.59
N PRO A 51 14.86 -6.63 5.21
CA PRO A 51 16.00 -6.61 6.12
C PRO A 51 15.63 -5.88 7.43
N SER A 52 15.75 -6.55 8.57
CA SER A 52 15.44 -5.98 9.87
C SER A 52 16.31 -6.60 10.99
N GLN A 53 15.93 -6.41 12.26
CA GLN A 53 16.52 -7.16 13.37
C GLN A 53 16.13 -8.65 13.38
N ASN A 54 15.13 -9.07 12.60
CA ASN A 54 14.54 -10.42 12.63
C ASN A 54 14.63 -11.08 11.25
N ASP A 55 14.67 -12.42 11.24
CA ASP A 55 14.85 -13.22 10.01
C ASP A 55 13.56 -13.37 9.17
N PHE A 56 12.41 -12.87 9.64
CA PHE A 56 11.10 -13.12 9.03
C PHE A 56 10.22 -11.87 8.91
N ASP A 57 10.80 -10.68 9.08
CA ASP A 57 10.04 -9.45 8.89
C ASP A 57 9.76 -9.23 7.40
N GLU A 58 8.56 -8.73 7.10
CA GLU A 58 8.05 -8.64 5.74
C GLU A 58 7.79 -7.18 5.35
N ALA A 59 7.98 -6.88 4.07
CA ALA A 59 7.55 -5.64 3.43
C ALA A 59 6.45 -6.00 2.43
N ILE A 60 5.23 -5.57 2.72
CA ILE A 60 4.05 -5.88 1.93
C ILE A 60 3.71 -4.69 1.03
N ARG A 61 3.74 -4.93 -0.27
CA ARG A 61 3.45 -3.94 -1.31
C ARG A 61 2.40 -4.44 -2.28
N THR A 62 1.88 -3.54 -3.10
CA THR A 62 1.08 -3.94 -4.26
C THR A 62 2.00 -4.18 -5.45
N ILE A 63 1.81 -5.28 -6.16
CA ILE A 63 2.38 -5.53 -7.50
C ILE A 63 1.33 -5.36 -8.58
N ILE A 64 1.78 -5.01 -9.78
CA ILE A 64 0.90 -4.78 -10.92
C ILE A 64 1.26 -5.73 -12.06
N ILE A 65 0.30 -6.53 -12.48
CA ILE A 65 0.49 -7.51 -13.55
C ILE A 65 -0.58 -7.36 -14.62
N LYS A 66 -0.18 -7.55 -15.88
CA LYS A 66 -1.10 -7.68 -17.01
C LYS A 66 -1.31 -9.16 -17.30
N VAL A 67 -2.57 -9.56 -17.39
CA VAL A 67 -2.98 -10.91 -17.76
C VAL A 67 -3.69 -10.83 -19.10
N ASN A 68 -3.20 -11.57 -20.11
CA ASN A 68 -3.69 -11.51 -21.49
C ASN A 68 -5.00 -12.30 -21.70
N GLU A 69 -5.91 -12.18 -20.74
CA GLU A 69 -7.25 -12.74 -20.78
C GLU A 69 -8.20 -11.90 -19.90
N PRO A 70 -9.50 -11.87 -20.23
CA PRO A 70 -10.51 -11.27 -19.35
C PRO A 70 -10.58 -11.98 -18.00
N PHE A 71 -10.97 -11.21 -16.98
CA PHE A 71 -11.12 -11.75 -15.64
C PHE A 71 -12.37 -12.62 -15.52
N THR A 72 -12.20 -13.84 -15.00
CA THR A 72 -13.34 -14.70 -14.63
C THR A 72 -13.58 -14.57 -13.13
N PRO A 73 -14.70 -13.94 -12.69
CA PRO A 73 -14.98 -13.74 -11.27
C PRO A 73 -15.26 -15.07 -10.57
N THR A 74 -14.88 -15.12 -9.29
CA THR A 74 -15.19 -16.23 -8.39
C THR A 74 -16.35 -15.88 -7.46
N ASN A 75 -16.77 -16.81 -6.61
CA ASN A 75 -17.76 -16.55 -5.56
C ASN A 75 -17.26 -15.56 -4.48
N LEU A 76 -15.97 -15.24 -4.46
CA LEU A 76 -15.35 -14.25 -3.56
C LEU A 76 -15.09 -12.91 -4.26
N SER A 77 -15.44 -12.78 -5.53
CA SER A 77 -15.20 -11.57 -6.30
C SER A 77 -16.41 -10.64 -6.23
N TYR A 78 -16.18 -9.39 -5.88
CA TYR A 78 -17.17 -8.33 -5.90
C TYR A 78 -16.98 -7.43 -7.11
N LEU A 79 -18.05 -7.20 -7.85
CA LEU A 79 -18.09 -6.15 -8.86
C LEU A 79 -18.21 -4.81 -8.13
N ILE A 80 -17.18 -3.96 -8.23
CA ILE A 80 -17.19 -2.66 -7.55
C ILE A 80 -17.62 -1.52 -8.48
N SER A 81 -17.34 -1.64 -9.78
CA SER A 81 -17.80 -0.67 -10.78
C SER A 81 -17.80 -1.23 -12.19
N GLU A 82 -18.58 -0.60 -13.07
CA GLU A 82 -18.61 -0.86 -14.51
C GLU A 82 -18.33 0.42 -15.30
N ASN A 83 -17.65 0.27 -16.44
CA ASN A 83 -17.37 1.32 -17.43
C ASN A 83 -16.91 2.65 -16.81
N SER A 84 -16.06 2.55 -15.79
CA SER A 84 -15.65 3.70 -14.99
C SER A 84 -14.28 4.19 -15.41
N THR A 85 -14.22 5.43 -15.87
CA THR A 85 -12.98 6.05 -16.33
C THR A 85 -12.10 6.42 -15.13
N ILE A 86 -10.84 6.00 -15.20
CA ILE A 86 -9.79 6.44 -14.29
C ILE A 86 -9.24 7.75 -14.86
N THR A 87 -9.38 8.84 -14.11
CA THR A 87 -8.96 10.16 -14.57
C THR A 87 -7.56 10.53 -14.09
N GLU A 88 -7.15 10.00 -12.93
CA GLU A 88 -5.84 10.27 -12.33
C GLU A 88 -5.36 9.01 -11.62
N VAL A 89 -4.03 8.86 -11.56
CA VAL A 89 -3.35 7.77 -10.87
C VAL A 89 -2.21 8.35 -10.05
N ALA A 90 -2.20 8.07 -8.75
CA ALA A 90 -1.11 8.43 -7.87
C ALA A 90 -0.51 7.17 -7.23
N ILE A 91 0.82 7.11 -7.15
CA ILE A 91 1.52 6.10 -6.35
C ILE A 91 1.44 6.53 -4.88
N MET A 92 1.05 5.60 -4.01
CA MET A 92 1.00 5.78 -2.57
C MET A 92 2.27 5.22 -1.95
N GLN A 93 3.21 6.11 -1.61
CA GLN A 93 4.52 5.72 -1.08
C GLN A 93 4.56 5.92 0.45
N THR A 94 5.12 4.95 1.17
CA THR A 94 5.31 5.02 2.63
C THR A 94 6.72 4.60 3.03
N LYS A 95 7.09 4.90 4.27
CA LYS A 95 8.32 4.43 4.90
C LYS A 95 7.96 3.42 5.98
N LEU A 96 8.51 2.22 5.89
CA LEU A 96 8.38 1.15 6.87
C LEU A 96 9.66 1.04 7.69
N PHE A 97 9.52 0.82 8.99
CA PHE A 97 10.64 0.46 9.86
C PHE A 97 10.18 -0.49 10.98
N PHE A 98 11.13 -1.26 11.48
CA PHE A 98 10.91 -2.25 12.53
C PHE A 98 11.51 -1.77 13.85
N THR A 99 10.80 -1.99 14.95
CA THR A 99 11.26 -1.63 16.28
C THR A 99 10.78 -2.62 17.33
N ASN A 100 11.54 -2.80 18.41
CA ASN A 100 11.14 -3.68 19.53
C ASN A 100 10.57 -2.86 20.70
N ALA A 101 10.07 -1.66 20.41
CA ALA A 101 9.73 -0.65 21.41
C ALA A 101 8.24 -0.70 21.77
N TYR A 102 7.88 -1.64 22.65
CA TYR A 102 6.54 -1.73 23.26
C TYR A 102 6.26 -0.47 24.12
N LYS A 103 5.76 0.62 23.50
CA LYS A 103 4.89 1.68 24.07
C LYS A 103 4.91 2.95 23.19
N TYR A 104 3.93 3.05 22.29
CA TYR A 104 3.42 4.33 21.80
C TYR A 104 1.89 4.49 21.97
N SER A 105 1.28 3.76 22.92
CA SER A 105 -0.12 3.97 23.31
C SER A 105 -0.21 4.58 24.71
N ASN A 106 -0.43 5.90 24.72
CA ASN A 106 -0.98 6.77 25.78
C ASN A 106 -0.11 8.00 26.08
N ALA A 107 0.19 8.79 25.04
CA ALA A 107 0.17 10.26 25.07
C ALA A 107 0.80 10.75 23.75
N GLN A 108 0.05 11.47 22.92
CA GLN A 108 0.71 12.49 22.09
C GLN A 108 1.18 13.62 23.01
N PRO A 109 2.19 14.45 22.66
CA PRO A 109 3.18 14.39 21.59
C PRO A 109 4.62 14.60 22.14
N GLU A 110 5.65 14.56 21.29
CA GLU A 110 7.05 14.93 21.61
C GLU A 110 7.90 13.91 22.41
N PHE A 111 8.71 13.17 21.65
CA PHE A 111 10.06 12.68 22.00
C PHE A 111 10.58 12.98 23.43
N SER A 112 10.13 12.22 24.43
CA SER A 112 10.73 12.32 25.78
C SER A 112 10.72 10.97 26.49
N GLY A 113 11.81 10.22 26.31
CA GLY A 113 12.02 8.98 27.06
C GLY A 113 13.11 8.04 26.56
N ILE A 114 14.11 8.50 25.79
CA ILE A 114 15.30 7.67 25.53
C ILE A 114 16.08 7.60 26.83
N GLY A 115 15.85 6.50 27.55
CA GLY A 115 16.50 6.26 28.82
C GLY A 115 16.39 4.81 29.26
N LYS A 116 16.47 3.85 28.35
CA LYS A 116 16.88 2.47 28.65
C LYS A 116 17.25 1.70 27.38
N LYS A 117 18.55 1.41 27.26
CA LYS A 117 19.06 0.20 26.58
C LYS A 117 18.49 -1.04 27.28
N LEU A 118 18.61 -2.21 26.63
CA LEU A 118 18.37 -3.60 27.05
C LEU A 118 17.22 -4.18 26.21
N THR A 119 17.20 -5.43 25.72
CA THR A 119 18.03 -6.64 25.78
C THR A 119 17.48 -7.60 24.71
N ASP A 120 18.21 -8.66 24.37
CA ASP A 120 17.85 -9.74 23.44
C ASP A 120 16.61 -10.55 23.88
N THR A 121 15.45 -9.92 24.04
CA THR A 121 14.17 -10.60 24.29
C THR A 121 13.34 -10.64 23.01
N LEU A 122 13.30 -11.83 22.42
CA LEU A 122 12.35 -12.29 21.40
C LEU A 122 10.91 -12.05 21.89
N GLY A 123 10.10 -11.27 21.18
CA GLY A 123 8.64 -11.35 21.36
C GLY A 123 7.81 -10.13 20.99
N ASP A 124 8.31 -8.92 21.17
CA ASP A 124 7.52 -7.69 20.97
C ASP A 124 8.19 -6.86 19.86
N HIS A 125 7.81 -7.13 18.62
CA HIS A 125 8.29 -6.44 17.42
C HIS A 125 7.11 -5.67 16.80
N ASP A 126 7.27 -4.37 16.62
CA ASP A 126 6.32 -3.50 15.97
C ASP A 126 6.82 -3.14 14.58
N GLU A 127 5.93 -3.29 13.61
CA GLU A 127 6.07 -2.80 12.24
C GLU A 127 5.38 -1.45 12.15
N ILE A 128 6.12 -0.40 11.84
CA ILE A 128 5.58 0.96 11.84
C ILE A 128 5.75 1.58 10.46
N ILE A 129 4.64 2.06 9.90
CA ILE A 129 4.63 2.91 8.71
C ILE A 129 4.55 4.38 9.09
N CYS A 130 5.18 5.24 8.30
CA CYS A 130 5.06 6.69 8.43
C CYS A 130 5.30 7.39 7.08
N HIS A 131 4.98 8.68 7.03
CA HIS A 131 5.20 9.48 5.83
C HIS A 131 6.68 9.39 5.39
N PRO A 132 6.99 9.25 4.08
CA PRO A 132 8.36 9.17 3.56
C PRO A 132 9.30 10.30 4.01
N ASP A 133 8.74 11.48 4.25
CA ASP A 133 9.51 12.66 4.68
C ASP A 133 9.68 12.74 6.23
N THR A 134 9.10 11.81 6.99
CA THR A 134 9.26 11.75 8.45
C THR A 134 10.73 11.58 8.83
N VAL A 135 11.25 12.48 9.66
CA VAL A 135 12.58 12.37 10.23
C VAL A 135 12.55 11.32 11.34
N LEU A 136 13.24 10.21 11.11
CA LEU A 136 13.39 9.13 12.07
C LEU A 136 14.61 9.38 12.96
N SER A 137 14.57 8.81 14.16
CA SER A 137 15.67 8.94 15.11
C SER A 137 16.93 8.21 14.65
N ASP A 138 18.09 8.76 14.97
CA ASP A 138 19.40 8.20 14.61
C ASP A 138 19.70 6.83 15.24
N TYR A 139 18.92 6.40 16.24
CA TYR A 139 19.05 5.04 16.79
C TYR A 139 18.50 3.96 15.86
N LEU A 140 17.63 4.31 14.90
CA LEU A 140 17.13 3.38 13.91
C LEU A 140 18.21 3.12 12.86
N LYS A 141 18.54 1.85 12.70
CA LYS A 141 19.49 1.38 11.70
C LYS A 141 18.92 1.66 10.30
N LYS A 142 19.66 2.41 9.48
CA LYS A 142 19.23 2.80 8.12
C LYS A 142 18.98 1.61 7.21
N GLU A 143 19.62 0.48 7.48
CA GLU A 143 19.41 -0.79 6.79
C GLU A 143 18.06 -1.44 7.10
N HIS A 144 17.41 -1.09 8.22
CA HIS A 144 16.09 -1.62 8.62
C HIS A 144 14.94 -0.65 8.30
N ILE A 145 15.24 0.42 7.55
CA ILE A 145 14.27 1.39 7.08
C ILE A 145 14.05 1.15 5.59
N HIS A 146 12.79 1.03 5.20
CA HIS A 146 12.38 0.67 3.85
C HIS A 146 11.45 1.72 3.26
N LEU A 147 11.69 2.09 2.01
CA LEU A 147 10.75 2.91 1.24
C LEU A 147 9.90 1.97 0.38
N ILE A 148 8.58 2.10 0.45
CA ILE A 148 7.65 1.15 -0.17
C ILE A 148 6.65 1.93 -1.02
N ASP A 149 6.52 1.54 -2.30
CA ASP A 149 5.36 1.89 -3.09
C ASP A 149 4.22 0.93 -2.72
N ALA A 150 3.38 1.33 -1.77
CA ALA A 150 2.36 0.47 -1.17
C ALA A 150 1.25 0.09 -2.17
N GLY A 151 1.07 0.91 -3.22
CA GLY A 151 0.13 0.67 -4.32
C GLY A 151 -0.30 1.98 -4.97
N LEU A 152 -1.53 2.00 -5.49
CA LEU A 152 -2.07 3.16 -6.19
C LEU A 152 -3.32 3.73 -5.52
N LEU A 153 -3.48 5.04 -5.61
CA LEU A 153 -4.76 5.73 -5.41
C LEU A 153 -5.30 6.10 -6.80
N LEU A 154 -6.48 5.57 -7.15
CA LEU A 154 -7.11 5.84 -8.44
C LEU A 154 -8.24 6.85 -8.26
N THR A 155 -8.25 7.91 -9.07
CA THR A 155 -9.39 8.83 -9.14
C THR A 155 -10.38 8.32 -10.18
N ILE A 156 -11.60 8.02 -9.73
CA ILE A 156 -12.71 7.51 -10.55
C ILE A 156 -13.97 8.30 -10.22
N ASN A 157 -14.57 8.97 -11.20
CA ASN A 157 -15.81 9.75 -11.04
C ASN A 157 -15.78 10.74 -9.84
N ASN A 158 -14.67 11.46 -9.65
CA ASN A 158 -14.42 12.38 -8.51
C ASN A 158 -14.40 11.71 -7.12
N THR A 159 -14.27 10.39 -7.09
CA THR A 159 -14.03 9.61 -5.88
C THR A 159 -12.72 8.85 -6.00
N TYR A 160 -12.25 8.30 -4.90
CA TYR A 160 -10.96 7.63 -4.81
C TYR A 160 -11.14 6.15 -4.52
N LEU A 161 -10.42 5.31 -5.25
CA LEU A 161 -10.31 3.88 -4.99
C LEU A 161 -8.92 3.60 -4.42
N LYS A 162 -8.87 3.05 -3.19
CA LYS A 162 -7.63 2.67 -2.51
C LYS A 162 -7.17 1.30 -3.01
N THR A 163 -6.16 1.28 -3.87
CA THR A 163 -5.53 0.06 -4.39
C THR A 163 -4.10 -0.09 -3.88
N TYR A 164 -3.90 0.14 -2.59
CA TYR A 164 -2.61 0.03 -1.89
C TYR A 164 -2.75 -0.74 -0.57
N THR A 165 -1.66 -1.35 -0.13
CA THR A 165 -1.58 -2.07 1.14
C THR A 165 -1.59 -1.08 2.30
N GLN A 166 -2.29 -1.41 3.39
CA GLN A 166 -2.43 -0.53 4.54
C GLN A 166 -1.74 -1.13 5.76
N ASN A 167 -0.96 -0.34 6.50
CA ASN A 167 -0.25 -0.76 7.72
C ASN A 167 0.65 -1.99 7.52
N ASN A 168 1.29 -2.11 6.35
CA ASN A 168 2.10 -3.28 5.98
C ASN A 168 1.32 -4.62 6.05
N ALA A 169 -0.02 -4.60 5.94
CA ALA A 169 -0.84 -5.80 6.03
C ALA A 169 -1.10 -6.43 4.65
N PHE A 170 -1.22 -7.76 4.64
CA PHE A 170 -1.60 -8.51 3.45
C PHE A 170 -3.07 -8.31 3.09
N GLY A 171 -3.33 -8.06 1.80
CA GLY A 171 -4.65 -7.84 1.25
C GLY A 171 -5.16 -6.41 1.45
N TYR A 172 -6.46 -6.25 1.17
CA TYR A 172 -7.13 -4.95 1.18
C TYR A 172 -8.31 -4.99 2.17
N PRO A 173 -8.28 -4.22 3.26
CA PRO A 173 -9.28 -4.33 4.32
C PRO A 173 -10.68 -3.88 3.89
N ASP A 174 -10.76 -3.04 2.86
CA ASP A 174 -12.02 -2.56 2.28
C ASP A 174 -12.94 -3.70 1.79
N TYR A 175 -12.37 -4.88 1.49
CA TYR A 175 -13.10 -6.11 1.19
C TYR A 175 -14.13 -6.47 2.28
N PHE A 176 -13.76 -6.34 3.56
CA PHE A 176 -14.64 -6.72 4.67
C PHE A 176 -15.74 -5.70 4.93
N TYR A 177 -15.43 -4.41 4.77
CA TYR A 177 -16.36 -3.31 5.02
C TYR A 177 -17.26 -2.99 3.82
N ARG A 178 -16.92 -3.52 2.64
CA ARG A 178 -17.64 -3.30 1.37
C ARG A 178 -17.80 -1.82 1.02
N LYS A 179 -16.78 -1.02 1.36
CA LYS A 179 -16.69 0.40 1.02
C LYS A 179 -15.44 0.61 0.18
N PHE A 180 -15.63 0.83 -1.12
CA PHE A 180 -14.53 0.89 -2.09
C PHE A 180 -14.17 2.31 -2.53
N PHE A 181 -15.15 3.21 -2.54
CA PHE A 181 -14.97 4.59 -2.98
C PHE A 181 -14.97 5.55 -1.79
N PHE A 182 -14.01 6.46 -1.80
CA PHE A 182 -13.74 7.42 -0.74
C PHE A 182 -13.74 8.83 -1.30
N THR A 183 -14.10 9.79 -0.47
CA THR A 183 -13.90 11.22 -0.72
C THR A 183 -12.52 11.65 -0.22
N LYS A 184 -12.03 12.79 -0.70
CA LYS A 184 -10.75 13.36 -0.23
C LYS A 184 -10.73 13.57 1.29
N ALA A 185 -11.86 14.00 1.86
CA ALA A 185 -11.97 14.25 3.31
C ALA A 185 -11.76 12.96 4.13
N GLU A 186 -12.25 11.82 3.62
CA GLU A 186 -12.11 10.51 4.26
C GLU A 186 -10.68 9.94 4.17
N LEU A 187 -9.82 10.50 3.31
CA LEU A 187 -8.42 10.08 3.14
C LEU A 187 -7.43 10.95 3.92
N THR A 188 -7.91 11.90 4.73
CA THR A 188 -7.04 12.86 5.43
C THR A 188 -5.99 12.18 6.30
N GLU A 189 -6.38 11.10 7.01
CA GLU A 189 -5.45 10.34 7.86
C GLU A 189 -4.43 9.57 7.03
N GLU A 190 -4.83 9.02 5.88
CA GLU A 190 -3.92 8.31 4.96
C GLU A 190 -2.80 9.26 4.50
N PHE A 191 -3.12 10.50 4.15
CA PHE A 191 -2.11 11.48 3.72
C PHE A 191 -1.12 11.89 4.83
N SER A 192 -1.36 11.49 6.09
CA SER A 192 -0.35 11.63 7.16
C SER A 192 0.68 10.50 7.18
N LEU A 193 0.38 9.36 6.53
CA LEU A 193 1.22 8.16 6.49
C LEU A 193 1.83 7.88 5.11
N TYR A 194 1.20 8.39 4.06
CA TYR A 194 1.60 8.18 2.67
C TYR A 194 1.86 9.49 1.95
N LYS A 195 2.87 9.46 1.09
CA LYS A 195 3.10 10.49 0.08
C LYS A 195 2.44 10.07 -1.22
N THR A 196 1.68 10.97 -1.83
CA THR A 196 1.17 10.80 -3.19
C THR A 196 2.24 11.22 -4.20
N ILE A 197 2.49 10.39 -5.20
CA ILE A 197 3.32 10.72 -6.36
C ILE A 197 2.41 10.64 -7.58
N GLU A 198 2.01 11.80 -8.10
CA GLU A 198 1.13 11.91 -9.26
C GLU A 198 1.82 11.39 -10.52
N MET A 199 1.12 10.56 -11.30
CA MET A 199 1.55 10.10 -12.61
C MET A 199 1.00 11.03 -13.68
N GLY A 200 1.89 11.61 -14.49
CA GLY A 200 1.55 12.59 -15.54
C GLY A 200 1.16 11.99 -16.89
#